data_AF-A0A9X3HNJ1-F1
#
_entry.id   AF-A0A9X3HNJ1-F1
#
_cell.length_a   1.000
_cell.length_b   1.000
_cell.length_c   1.000
_cell.angle_alpha   90.00
_cell.angle_beta   90.00
_cell.angle_gamma   90.00
#
_symmetry.space_group_name_H-M   'P 1'
#
loop_
_entity.id
_entity.type
_entity.pdbx_description
1 polymer ?
#
loop_
_entity_poly.entity_id
_entity_poly.type
_entity_poly.pdbx_seq_one_letter_code
_entity_poly.pdbx_strand_id
1 'polypeptide(L)' 'MKKCNHENKRIKVLEVAATCETTVIVCTECEEELEYPETDC' A
#
# COMPACT_ATOMS: atom_id res chain seq x y z
N MET A 1 -11.69 -4.06 2.54
CA MET A 1 -10.70 -4.59 1.57
C MET A 1 -11.37 -4.74 0.21
N LYS A 2 -10.78 -4.13 -0.81
CA LYS A 2 -11.32 -4.14 -2.18
C LYS A 2 -10.59 -5.23 -2.97
N LYS A 3 -11.33 -6.18 -3.54
CA LYS A 3 -10.73 -7.20 -4.42
C LYS A 3 -10.52 -6.57 -5.80
N CYS A 4 -9.26 -6.29 -6.12
CA CYS A 4 -8.85 -5.90 -7.46
C CYS A 4 -8.38 -7.15 -8.22
N ASN A 5 -8.85 -7.32 -9.46
CA ASN A 5 -8.48 -8.44 -10.33
C ASN A 5 -7.20 -8.19 -11.14
N HIS A 6 -6.62 -6.99 -11.05
CA HIS A 6 -5.35 -6.70 -11.68
C HIS A 6 -4.22 -7.39 -10.90
N GLU A 7 -3.33 -8.05 -11.63
CA GLU A 7 -2.17 -8.72 -11.06
C GLU A 7 -1.05 -7.72 -10.70
N ASN A 8 -1.06 -6.53 -11.32
CA ASN A 8 -0.06 -5.48 -11.11
C ASN A 8 -0.34 -4.67 -9.84
N LYS A 9 0.35 -5.03 -8.75
CA LYS A 9 0.30 -4.34 -7.45
C LYS A 9 1.66 -3.75 -7.10
N ARG A 10 1.67 -2.64 -6.37
CA ARG A 10 2.89 -2.02 -5.84
C ARG A 10 2.71 -1.60 -4.39
N ILE A 11 3.80 -1.58 -3.64
CA ILE A 11 3.84 -0.99 -2.30
C ILE A 11 3.99 0.53 -2.47
N LYS A 12 3.16 1.29 -1.77
CA LYS A 12 3.19 2.75 -1.71
C LYS A 12 3.51 3.16 -0.27
N VAL A 13 4.55 3.97 -0.11
CA VAL A 13 4.88 4.59 1.18
C VAL A 13 3.94 5.78 1.39
N LEU A 14 3.22 5.77 2.52
CA LEU A 14 2.31 6.85 2.90
C LEU A 14 3.02 7.88 3.79
N GLU A 15 3.78 7.40 4.77
CA GLU A 15 4.47 8.23 5.75
C GLU A 15 5.82 7.60 6.12
N VAL A 16 6.82 8.45 6.34
CA VAL A 16 8.14 8.04 6.84
C VAL A 16 8.50 8.92 8.03
N ALA A 17 8.72 8.28 9.17
CA ALA A 17 9.28 8.86 10.38
C ALA A 17 10.72 8.33 10.60
N ALA A 18 11.47 8.94 11.51
CA ALA A 18 12.90 8.65 11.70
C ALA A 18 13.24 7.17 11.92
N THR A 19 12.32 6.40 12.51
CA THR A 19 12.48 4.97 12.77
C THR A 19 11.27 4.15 12.33
N CYS A 20 10.31 4.74 11.62
CA CYS A 20 9.09 4.05 11.23
C CYS A 20 8.69 4.37 9.80
N GLU A 21 8.19 3.38 9.06
CA GLU A 21 7.57 3.59 7.75
C GLU A 21 6.15 3.03 7.74
N THR A 22 5.22 3.81 7.19
CA THR A 22 3.85 3.33 6.93
C THR A 22 3.71 3.08 5.43
N THR A 23 3.40 1.85 5.07
CA THR A 23 3.26 1.40 3.68
C THR A 23 1.89 0.79 3.42
N VAL A 24 1.44 0.79 2.17
CA VAL A 24 0.17 0.18 1.75
C VAL A 24 0.31 -0.46 0.37
N ILE A 25 -0.37 -1.58 0.14
CA ILE A 25 -0.42 -2.21 -1.18
C ILE A 25 -1.54 -1.56 -2.01
N VAL A 26 -1.16 -1.01 -3.16
CA VAL A 26 -2.08 -0.41 -4.14
C VAL A 26 -2.04 -1.15 -5.47
N CYS A 27 -3.17 -1.16 -6.16
CA CYS A 27 -3.21 -1.54 -7.57
C CYS A 27 -2.50 -0.48 -8.41
N THR A 28 -1.62 -0.88 -9.32
CA THR A 28 -0.95 0.08 -10.22
C THR A 28 -1.89 0.62 -11.29
N GLU A 29 -2.89 -0.16 -11.70
CA GLU A 29 -3.83 0.20 -12.77
C GLU A 29 -5.03 1.01 -12.27
N CYS A 30 -5.54 0.70 -11.08
CA CYS A 30 -6.68 1.41 -10.49
C CYS A 30 -6.27 2.51 -9.51
N GLU A 31 -5.00 2.50 -9.07
CA GLU A 31 -4.48 3.33 -7.99
C GLU A 31 -5.23 3.17 -6.66
N GLU A 32 -6.00 2.08 -6.53
CA GLU A 32 -6.81 1.79 -5.34
C GLU A 32 -6.03 0.99 -4.30
N GLU A 33 -6.30 1.29 -3.03
CA GLU A 33 -5.78 0.56 -1.87
C GLU A 33 -6.44 -0.80 -1.75
N LEU A 34 -5.62 -1.84 -1.74
CA LEU A 34 -6.07 -3.24 -1.72
C LEU A 34 -6.08 -3.80 -0.30
N GLU A 35 -5.12 -3.35 0.50
CA GLU A 35 -4.88 -3.81 1.87
C GLU A 35 -4.83 -2.63 2.83
N TYR A 36 -4.90 -2.92 4.12
CA TYR A 36 -4.75 -1.87 5.12
C TYR A 36 -3.28 -1.41 5.16
N PRO A 37 -3.02 -0.13 5.48
CA PRO A 37 -1.67 0.32 5.71
C PRO A 37 -1.04 -0.44 6.88
N GLU A 38 0.23 -0.82 6.71
CA GLU A 38 1.06 -1.43 7.73
C GLU A 38 2.17 -0.46 8.12
N THR A 39 2.42 -0.35 9.42
CA THR A 39 3.50 0.47 9.97
C THR A 39 4.58 -0.44 10.52
N ASP A 40 5.80 -0.29 10.01
CA ASP A 40 7.00 -0.96 10.51
C ASP A 40 7.86 0.03 11.29
N CYS A 41 8.22 -0.35 12.53
CA CYS A 41 9.08 0.33 13.48
C CYS A 41 9.95 -0.75 14.16
#